data_AF-A0A381TCY1-F1
#
_entry.id   AF-A0A381TCY1-F1
#
_cell.length_a   1.000
_cell.length_b   1.000
_cell.length_c   1.000
_cell.angle_alpha   90.00
_cell.angle_beta   90.00
_cell.angle_gamma   90.00
#
_symmetry.space_group_name_H-M   'P 1'
#
loop_
_entity.id
_entity.type
_entity.pdbx_description
1 polymer ?
#
loop_
_entity_poly.entity_id
_entity_poly.type
_entity_poly.pdbx_seq_one_letter_code
_entity_poly.pdbx_strand_id
1 'polypeptide(L)'
;MAKLFSLNPAWLAVFIFAMILATPNDSLALERVSLKKYPELSIPVPNPMVISKLPARKSFQVNHEEFILQFFFNGRDIFGYILKRNKRRPIYFRWCFFRNCEESPYDFNKVIAEAFNPPYDSDFFSIKFPSYLNYSFQGMMFSSPK
;
A
#
# COMPACT_ATOMS: atom_id res chain seq x y z
N MET A 1 -57.22 -38.89 0.35
CA MET A 1 -56.12 -37.98 0.73
C MET A 1 -55.81 -38.26 2.20
N ALA A 2 -54.61 -38.50 2.72
CA ALA A 2 -53.23 -38.47 2.23
C ALA A 2 -52.46 -39.58 2.98
N LYS A 3 -51.48 -40.25 2.34
CA LYS A 3 -50.59 -41.19 3.05
C LYS A 3 -49.52 -40.38 3.78
N LEU A 4 -49.51 -40.43 5.11
CA LEU A 4 -48.37 -40.01 5.91
C LEU A 4 -47.20 -40.95 5.57
N PHE A 5 -46.18 -40.43 4.91
CA PHE A 5 -44.93 -41.13 4.65
C PHE A 5 -44.26 -41.45 5.99
N SER A 6 -44.11 -42.72 6.35
CA SER A 6 -43.21 -43.11 7.43
C SER A 6 -41.78 -43.05 6.91
N LEU A 7 -41.01 -42.08 7.39
CA LEU A 7 -39.62 -41.92 7.00
C LEU A 7 -38.79 -43.00 7.71
N ASN A 8 -38.19 -43.89 6.93
CA ASN A 8 -37.35 -44.96 7.45
C ASN A 8 -36.07 -44.34 8.08
N PRO A 9 -35.73 -44.62 9.35
CA PRO A 9 -34.62 -43.97 10.06
C PRO A 9 -33.27 -44.14 9.36
N ALA A 10 -33.08 -45.22 8.60
CA ALA A 10 -31.88 -45.44 7.79
C ALA A 10 -31.71 -44.38 6.67
N TRP A 11 -32.82 -43.97 6.04
CA TRP A 11 -32.81 -42.93 5.01
C TRP A 11 -32.53 -41.56 5.61
N LEU A 12 -33.04 -41.31 6.81
CA LEU A 12 -32.80 -40.09 7.58
C LEU A 12 -31.31 -39.93 7.91
N ALA A 13 -30.65 -41.03 8.30
CA ALA A 13 -29.20 -41.05 8.56
C ALA A 13 -28.37 -40.78 7.29
N VAL A 14 -28.76 -41.35 6.14
CA VAL A 14 -28.09 -41.10 4.85
C VAL A 14 -28.23 -39.64 4.41
N PHE A 15 -29.42 -39.06 4.56
CA PHE A 15 -29.66 -37.65 4.23
C PHE A 15 -28.86 -36.70 5.13
N ILE A 16 -28.77 -36.99 6.43
CA ILE A 16 -27.96 -36.18 7.36
C ILE A 16 -26.47 -36.28 7.01
N PHE A 17 -25.98 -37.48 6.68
CA PHE A 17 -24.58 -37.69 6.32
C PHE A 17 -24.20 -36.94 5.03
N ALA A 18 -25.08 -36.95 4.02
CA ALA A 18 -24.87 -36.21 2.78
C ALA A 18 -24.82 -34.69 2.99
N MET A 19 -25.63 -34.15 3.92
CA MET A 19 -25.63 -32.73 4.26
C MET A 19 -24.34 -32.28 4.97
N ILE A 20 -23.74 -33.14 5.80
CA ILE A 20 -22.46 -32.84 6.48
C ILE A 20 -21.29 -32.84 5.49
N LEU A 21 -21.33 -33.70 4.46
CA LEU A 21 -20.33 -33.72 3.39
C LEU A 21 -20.48 -32.57 2.38
N ALA A 22 -21.64 -31.94 2.31
CA ALA A 22 -21.94 -30.86 1.37
C ALA A 22 -21.66 -29.46 1.95
N THR A 23 -21.20 -29.34 3.20
CA THR A 23 -20.81 -28.03 3.72
C THR A 23 -19.54 -27.57 2.99
N PRO A 24 -19.57 -26.39 2.36
CA PRO A 24 -18.36 -25.83 1.79
C PRO A 24 -17.40 -25.60 2.95
N ASN A 25 -16.16 -26.07 2.79
CA ASN A 25 -15.06 -25.60 3.60
C ASN A 25 -14.92 -24.10 3.27
N ASP A 26 -15.63 -23.25 4.02
CA ASP A 26 -15.29 -21.84 4.13
C ASP A 26 -13.91 -21.80 4.78
N SER A 27 -12.89 -21.98 3.95
CA SER A 27 -11.54 -21.60 4.28
C SER A 27 -11.63 -20.11 4.52
N LEU A 28 -11.71 -19.73 5.81
CA LEU A 28 -11.41 -18.39 6.25
C LEU A 28 -10.17 -17.99 5.47
N ALA A 29 -10.35 -17.04 4.55
CA ALA A 29 -9.26 -16.43 3.81
C ALA A 29 -8.46 -15.65 4.84
N LEU A 30 -7.66 -16.38 5.62
CA LEU A 30 -6.60 -15.83 6.43
C LEU A 30 -5.67 -15.23 5.40
N GLU A 31 -5.87 -13.93 5.16
CA GLU A 31 -5.03 -13.13 4.29
C GLU A 31 -3.60 -13.43 4.75
N ARG A 32 -2.88 -14.23 3.97
CA ARG A 32 -1.49 -14.52 4.23
C ARG A 32 -0.81 -13.17 4.08
N VAL A 33 -0.59 -12.49 5.19
CA VAL A 33 0.27 -11.32 5.24
C VAL A 33 1.63 -11.87 4.85
N SER A 34 1.95 -11.74 3.56
CA SER A 34 3.24 -12.11 3.04
C SER A 34 4.24 -11.19 3.72
N LEU A 35 4.94 -11.71 4.73
CA LEU A 35 6.20 -11.15 5.21
C LEU A 35 7.24 -11.44 4.14
N LYS A 36 7.02 -10.92 2.92
CA LYS A 36 8.03 -10.90 1.89
C LYS A 36 9.16 -10.07 2.50
N LYS A 37 10.25 -10.73 2.90
CA LYS A 37 11.49 -10.04 3.22
C LYS A 37 11.97 -9.45 1.90
N TYR A 38 11.63 -8.20 1.65
CA TYR A 38 12.26 -7.43 0.59
C TYR A 38 13.73 -7.33 0.99
N PRO A 39 14.67 -7.71 0.12
CA PRO A 39 16.07 -7.52 0.43
C PRO A 39 16.27 -6.04 0.77
N GLU A 40 16.97 -5.73 1.87
CA GLU A 40 17.34 -4.37 2.27
C GLU A 40 18.33 -3.78 1.25
N LEU A 41 17.84 -3.52 0.04
CA LEU A 41 18.57 -2.85 -1.03
C LEU A 41 18.49 -1.32 -0.88
N SER A 42 17.82 -0.82 0.15
CA SER A 42 17.54 0.59 0.36
C SER A 42 17.71 1.00 1.81
N ILE A 43 18.24 2.20 2.00
CA ILE A 43 18.52 2.79 3.31
C ILE A 43 17.18 3.28 3.91
N PRO A 44 16.74 2.81 5.08
CA PRO A 44 15.57 3.35 5.74
C PRO A 44 15.77 4.83 6.09
N VAL A 45 14.79 5.67 5.77
CA VAL A 45 14.82 7.11 6.05
C VAL A 45 13.61 7.53 6.89
N PRO A 46 13.75 8.57 7.73
CA PRO A 46 12.62 9.13 8.45
C PRO A 46 11.59 9.72 7.48
N ASN A 47 10.37 9.94 7.97
CA ASN A 47 9.31 10.60 7.23
C ASN A 47 8.57 11.53 8.19
N PRO A 48 8.68 12.87 8.05
CA PRO A 48 9.33 13.61 6.96
C PRO A 48 10.87 13.52 6.97
N MET A 49 11.50 13.80 5.83
CA MET A 49 12.96 13.80 5.64
C MET A 49 13.50 15.13 5.11
N VAL A 50 14.73 15.43 5.50
CA VAL A 50 15.49 16.59 5.01
C VAL A 50 16.29 16.18 3.79
N ILE A 51 16.05 16.85 2.66
CA ILE A 51 16.63 16.49 1.35
C ILE A 51 18.16 16.52 1.38
N SER A 52 18.74 17.55 2.01
CA SER A 52 20.20 17.72 2.08
C SER A 52 20.92 16.65 2.90
N LYS A 53 20.19 15.84 3.67
CA LYS A 53 20.76 14.72 4.44
C LYS A 53 20.74 13.40 3.67
N LEU A 54 20.13 13.35 2.48
CA LEU A 54 20.07 12.15 1.66
C LEU A 54 21.40 11.97 0.91
N PRO A 55 22.15 10.88 1.14
CA PRO A 55 23.36 10.59 0.39
C PRO A 55 23.10 10.43 -1.11
N ALA A 56 23.97 10.98 -1.94
CA ALA A 56 23.86 10.84 -3.40
C ALA A 56 24.02 9.37 -3.84
N ARG A 57 23.37 9.02 -4.96
CA ARG A 57 23.50 7.71 -5.63
C ARG A 57 23.08 6.50 -4.76
N LYS A 58 22.12 6.70 -3.85
CA LYS A 58 21.56 5.65 -3.01
C LYS A 58 20.05 5.53 -3.21
N SER A 59 19.54 4.34 -2.93
CA SER A 59 18.12 4.02 -2.80
C SER A 59 17.70 4.13 -1.34
N PHE A 60 16.47 4.59 -1.13
CA PHE A 60 15.88 4.88 0.17
C PHE A 60 14.58 4.12 0.35
N GLN A 61 14.22 3.86 1.61
CA GLN A 61 12.99 3.19 1.96
C GLN A 61 12.22 3.99 3.00
N VAL A 62 10.93 4.17 2.77
CA VAL A 62 10.00 4.74 3.75
C VAL A 62 9.06 3.64 4.19
N ASN A 63 9.07 3.38 5.50
CA ASN A 63 8.18 2.44 6.15
C ASN A 63 7.08 3.24 6.85
N HIS A 64 5.86 3.14 6.34
CA HIS A 64 4.65 3.73 6.91
C HIS A 64 3.66 2.62 7.25
N GLU A 65 2.74 2.86 8.18
CA GLU A 65 1.73 1.85 8.59
C GLU A 65 0.91 1.35 7.39
N GLU A 66 0.57 2.28 6.50
CA GLU A 66 -0.27 2.03 5.32
C GLU A 66 0.52 1.64 4.07
N PHE A 67 1.85 1.82 4.03
CA PHE A 67 2.64 1.56 2.82
C PHE A 67 4.14 1.40 3.08
N ILE A 68 4.82 0.73 2.17
CA ILE A 68 6.29 0.67 2.10
C ILE A 68 6.69 1.11 0.70
N LEU A 69 7.52 2.16 0.62
CA LEU A 69 8.05 2.69 -0.63
C LEU A 69 9.55 2.50 -0.69
N GLN A 70 10.06 2.12 -1.85
CA GLN A 70 11.49 2.19 -2.17
C GLN A 70 11.69 3.23 -3.27
N PHE A 71 12.61 4.16 -3.11
CA PHE A 71 12.84 5.21 -4.11
C PHE A 71 14.30 5.60 -4.26
N PHE A 72 14.60 6.25 -5.38
CA PHE A 72 15.87 6.88 -5.71
C PHE A 72 15.62 8.36 -5.92
N PHE A 73 16.51 9.19 -5.37
CA PHE A 73 16.49 10.64 -5.55
C PHE A 73 17.78 11.09 -6.23
N ASN A 74 17.67 11.75 -7.39
CA ASN A 74 18.83 12.17 -8.18
C ASN A 74 19.27 13.63 -7.90
N GLY A 75 18.71 14.27 -6.88
CA GLY A 75 18.89 15.71 -6.61
C GLY A 75 17.80 16.59 -7.19
N ARG A 76 16.94 16.05 -8.08
CA ARG A 76 15.86 16.78 -8.74
C ARG A 76 14.55 16.00 -8.73
N ASP A 77 14.57 14.81 -9.32
CA ASP A 77 13.43 13.93 -9.51
C ASP A 77 13.51 12.71 -8.59
N ILE A 78 12.35 12.11 -8.35
CA ILE A 78 12.18 10.89 -7.55
C ILE A 78 11.63 9.79 -8.45
N PHE A 79 12.22 8.61 -8.35
CA PHE A 79 11.76 7.39 -9.04
C PHE A 79 11.68 6.27 -8.02
N GLY A 80 10.61 5.49 -8.01
CA GLY A 80 10.47 4.46 -6.99
C GLY A 80 9.41 3.42 -7.28
N TYR A 81 9.31 2.46 -6.37
CA TYR A 81 8.36 1.36 -6.39
C TYR A 81 7.59 1.32 -5.07
N ILE A 82 6.30 1.01 -5.16
CA ILE A 82 5.43 0.73 -4.03
C ILE A 82 5.58 -0.75 -3.70
N LEU A 83 6.35 -1.07 -2.66
CA LEU A 83 6.60 -2.45 -2.25
C LEU A 83 5.37 -3.07 -1.57
N LYS A 84 4.64 -2.26 -0.80
CA LYS A 84 3.40 -2.64 -0.10
C LYS A 84 2.50 -1.41 0.04
N ARG A 85 1.18 -1.56 -0.09
CA ARG A 85 0.21 -0.51 0.24
C ARG A 85 -1.14 -1.04 0.70
N ASN A 86 -1.83 -0.27 1.54
CA ASN A 86 -3.26 -0.40 1.76
C ASN A 86 -4.01 0.23 0.58
N LYS A 87 -4.69 -0.60 -0.21
CA LYS A 87 -5.43 -0.14 -1.40
C LYS A 87 -6.62 0.76 -1.07
N ARG A 88 -7.09 0.78 0.18
CA ARG A 88 -8.21 1.64 0.62
C ARG A 88 -7.80 3.09 0.81
N ARG A 89 -6.50 3.39 0.86
CA ARG A 89 -6.00 4.73 1.10
C ARG A 89 -5.12 5.22 -0.05
N PRO A 90 -5.22 6.52 -0.38
CA PRO A 90 -4.29 7.15 -1.30
C PRO A 90 -2.92 7.33 -0.62
N ILE A 91 -1.88 7.42 -1.45
CA ILE A 91 -0.55 7.84 -1.00
C ILE A 91 -0.26 9.18 -1.65
N TYR A 92 0.05 10.16 -0.82
CA TYR A 92 0.49 11.49 -1.21
C TYR A 92 1.99 11.63 -1.00
N PHE A 93 2.58 12.42 -1.87
CA PHE A 93 3.90 12.95 -1.73
C PHE A 93 3.80 14.47 -1.60
N ARG A 94 4.60 15.02 -0.70
CA ARG A 94 4.75 16.46 -0.51
C ARG A 94 6.22 16.84 -0.54
N TRP A 95 6.56 17.77 -1.43
CA TRP A 95 7.79 18.54 -1.36
C TRP A 95 7.56 19.73 -0.43
N CYS A 96 8.39 19.84 0.60
CA CYS A 96 8.22 20.81 1.66
C CYS A 96 9.17 21.98 1.48
N PHE A 97 8.65 23.20 1.64
CA PHE A 97 9.48 24.39 1.65
C PHE A 97 10.44 24.41 2.85
N PHE A 98 9.97 23.95 4.01
CA PHE A 98 10.76 23.85 5.24
C PHE A 98 11.27 22.43 5.52
N ARG A 99 12.39 22.33 6.24
CA ARG A 99 13.04 21.05 6.61
C ARG A 99 12.17 20.15 7.48
N ASN A 100 11.33 20.74 8.33
CA ASN A 100 10.41 20.06 9.24
C ASN A 100 9.08 19.67 8.56
N CYS A 101 8.86 20.06 7.29
CA CYS A 101 7.58 19.89 6.61
C CYS A 101 6.39 20.50 7.35
N GLU A 102 6.60 21.63 8.05
CA GLU A 102 5.49 22.51 8.44
C GLU A 102 4.71 22.94 7.21
N GLU A 103 3.40 23.03 7.35
CA GLU A 103 2.50 23.35 6.25
C GLU A 103 2.82 24.73 5.67
N SER A 104 3.05 24.77 4.37
CA SER A 104 3.37 25.99 3.64
C SER A 104 2.53 26.10 2.37
N PRO A 105 2.07 27.32 2.00
CA PRO A 105 1.44 27.53 0.69
C PRO A 105 2.41 27.29 -0.48
N TYR A 106 3.71 27.19 -0.21
CA TYR A 106 4.77 26.90 -1.18
C TYR A 106 5.12 25.40 -1.23
N ASP A 107 4.38 24.55 -0.54
CA ASP A 107 4.56 23.10 -0.66
C ASP A 107 3.98 22.61 -1.99
N PHE A 108 4.64 21.60 -2.59
CA PHE A 108 4.11 20.92 -3.76
C PHE A 108 3.57 19.55 -3.38
N ASN A 109 2.32 19.26 -3.73
CA ASN A 109 1.65 18.01 -3.43
C ASN A 109 1.39 17.19 -4.70
N LYS A 110 1.58 15.88 -4.61
CA LYS A 110 1.30 14.94 -5.70
C LYS A 110 0.72 13.65 -5.15
N VAL A 111 -0.36 13.16 -5.77
CA VAL A 111 -0.86 11.81 -5.53
C VAL A 111 0.05 10.84 -6.28
N ILE A 112 0.66 9.89 -5.56
CA ILE A 112 1.49 8.84 -6.18
C ILE A 112 0.71 7.54 -6.38
N ALA A 113 -0.35 7.32 -5.59
CA ALA A 113 -1.27 6.20 -5.75
C ALA A 113 -2.64 6.56 -5.20
N GLU A 114 -3.71 6.28 -5.96
CA GLU A 114 -5.09 6.52 -5.52
C GLU A 114 -5.67 5.34 -4.73
N ALA A 115 -6.72 5.62 -3.95
CA ALA A 115 -7.52 4.59 -3.29
C ALA A 115 -8.35 3.81 -4.33
N PHE A 116 -8.43 2.49 -4.16
CA PHE A 116 -9.21 1.55 -4.97
C PHE A 116 -8.91 1.56 -6.47
N ASN A 117 -7.87 2.30 -6.91
CA ASN A 117 -7.51 2.38 -8.31
C ASN A 117 -6.82 1.05 -8.75
N PRO A 118 -7.26 0.43 -9.87
CA PRO A 118 -6.63 -0.76 -10.45
C PRO A 118 -5.12 -0.59 -10.67
N PRO A 119 -4.37 -1.70 -10.70
CA PRO A 119 -2.92 -1.65 -10.78
C PRO A 119 -2.50 -0.98 -12.09
N TYR A 120 -1.72 0.09 -12.00
CA TYR A 120 -0.76 0.38 -13.07
C TYR A 120 0.30 -0.72 -12.98
N ASP A 121 0.54 -1.42 -14.09
CA ASP A 121 1.27 -2.70 -14.23
C ASP A 121 2.70 -2.77 -13.66
N SER A 122 3.18 -1.78 -12.91
CA SER A 122 4.56 -1.77 -12.38
C SER A 122 4.73 -1.33 -10.93
N ASP A 123 3.67 -0.95 -10.20
CA ASP A 123 3.76 -0.32 -8.87
C ASP A 123 4.81 0.83 -8.80
N PHE A 124 5.20 1.33 -9.97
CA PHE A 124 6.26 2.30 -10.16
C PHE A 124 5.66 3.70 -10.08
N PHE A 125 6.35 4.59 -9.40
CA PHE A 125 6.00 6.00 -9.35
C PHE A 125 7.20 6.86 -9.73
N SER A 126 6.90 8.00 -10.35
CA SER A 126 7.88 9.04 -10.61
C SER A 126 7.31 10.39 -10.24
N ILE A 127 8.16 11.24 -9.65
CA ILE A 127 7.82 12.58 -9.23
C ILE A 127 8.87 13.50 -9.82
N LYS A 128 8.46 14.23 -10.85
CA LYS A 128 9.33 15.19 -11.52
C LYS A 128 9.33 16.51 -10.78
N PHE A 129 10.48 17.15 -10.69
CA PHE A 129 10.58 18.49 -10.11
C PHE A 129 9.65 19.45 -10.86
N PRO A 130 8.80 20.23 -10.16
CA PRO A 130 7.88 21.17 -10.77
C PRO A 130 8.66 22.34 -11.38
N SER A 131 8.95 22.26 -12.67
CA SER A 131 9.79 23.23 -13.39
C SER A 131 9.22 24.65 -13.44
N TYR A 132 7.94 24.82 -13.10
CA TYR A 132 7.27 26.12 -13.03
C TYR A 132 7.54 26.84 -11.69
N LEU A 133 8.21 26.20 -10.73
CA LEU A 133 8.56 26.80 -9.45
C LEU A 133 10.03 27.25 -9.45
N ASN A 134 10.24 28.49 -9.02
CA ASN A 134 11.56 29.14 -9.01
C ASN A 134 12.30 29.01 -7.67
N TYR A 135 11.85 28.11 -6.79
CA TYR A 135 12.45 27.88 -5.48
C TYR A 135 12.82 26.42 -5.28
N SER A 136 13.73 26.16 -4.34
CA SER A 136 14.17 24.81 -3.98
C SER A 136 13.46 24.33 -2.72
N PHE A 137 13.07 23.07 -2.72
CA PHE A 137 12.50 22.40 -1.54
C PHE A 137 13.60 21.99 -0.56
N GLN A 138 13.27 21.95 0.72
CA GLN A 138 14.19 21.55 1.78
C GLN A 138 13.81 20.20 2.39
N GLY A 139 12.53 19.83 2.33
CA GLY A 139 12.00 18.60 2.90
C GLY A 139 11.18 17.80 1.90
N MET A 140 10.94 16.55 2.26
CA MET A 140 10.00 15.66 1.57
C MET A 140 9.20 14.88 2.60
N MET A 141 7.96 14.56 2.26
CA MET A 141 7.08 13.75 3.10
C MET A 141 6.22 12.85 2.22
N PHE A 142 6.03 11.61 2.67
CA PHE A 142 4.99 10.72 2.14
C PHE A 142 3.88 10.58 3.18
N SER A 143 2.62 10.59 2.77
CA SER A 143 1.50 10.48 3.70
C SER A 143 0.35 9.66 3.11
N SER A 144 -0.49 9.13 3.99
CA SER A 144 -1.70 8.41 3.62
C SER A 144 -2.83 8.88 4.54
N PRO A 145 -3.53 9.98 4.19
CA PRO A 145 -4.61 10.50 5.01
C PRO A 145 -5.72 9.46 5.18
N LYS A 146 -6.43 9.56 6.30
CA LYS A 146 -7.51 8.66 6.67
C LYS A 146 -8.78 8.95 5.89
#